data_AF-E6MW57-F1
#
_entry.id   AF-E6MW57-F1
#
_cell.length_a   1.000
_cell.length_b   1.000
_cell.length_c   1.000
_cell.angle_alpha   90.00
_cell.angle_beta   90.00
_cell.angle_gamma   90.00
#
_symmetry.space_group_name_H-M   'P 1'
#
loop_
_entity.id
_entity.type
_entity.pdbx_description
1 polymer ?
#
loop_
_entity_poly.entity_id
_entity_poly.type
_entity_poly.pdbx_seq_one_letter_code
_entity_poly.pdbx_strand_id
1 'polypeptide(L)'
;MSEARNTGIKNSNGKYIVFIDSDDFINCQILLDFLSKDDTDMPDVVFLNAVKYDKGSVSYFGEDYQPEKILNQSKVEVLKGLCRFRKFPGSAWNKIIKRELIIREKLFFERGIYSEDIEWSMRLFNAATTFSYLDGCYYYYRQGRKDSITGTVSEKSIKSLLYILEKNAEMEFNRDISSYLYSFLSYEYLVLLFIMTSKNIECDADIKRRAYHLRFMLLKSNKLIYKLIFPIITLLGVDITGRILKAIRGNI
;
A
#
# COMPACT_ATOMS: atom_id res chain seq x y z
N MET A 1 4.46 14.84 3.59
CA MET A 1 4.55 13.89 4.72
C MET A 1 5.88 13.13 4.71
N SER A 2 6.36 12.68 3.54
CA SER A 2 7.67 12.05 3.33
C SER A 2 8.85 12.68 4.11
N GLU A 3 8.99 14.01 4.12
CA GLU A 3 10.12 14.67 4.77
C GLU A 3 10.12 14.50 6.29
N ALA A 4 8.98 14.66 6.94
CA ALA A 4 8.84 14.44 8.38
C ALA A 4 9.17 12.99 8.76
N ARG A 5 8.65 12.01 7.99
CA ARG A 5 8.96 10.58 8.19
C ARG A 5 10.45 10.30 8.03
N ASN A 6 11.09 10.83 7.00
CA ASN A 6 12.52 10.67 6.77
C ASN A 6 13.38 11.32 7.86
N THR A 7 13.00 12.50 8.35
CA THR A 7 13.66 13.13 9.50
C THR A 7 13.50 12.27 10.74
N GLY A 8 12.32 11.71 10.98
CA GLY A 8 12.08 10.75 12.07
C GLY A 8 12.98 9.51 11.98
N ILE A 9 13.09 8.90 10.79
CA ILE A 9 13.99 7.75 10.56
C ILE A 9 15.43 8.10 10.94
N LYS A 10 15.94 9.23 10.44
CA LYS A 10 17.34 9.65 10.66
C LYS A 10 17.66 9.92 12.13
N ASN A 11 16.71 10.43 12.90
CA ASN A 11 16.89 10.76 14.31
C ASN A 11 16.49 9.61 15.26
N SER A 12 15.93 8.52 14.74
CA SER A 12 15.54 7.36 15.55
C SER A 12 16.76 6.54 15.98
N ASN A 13 16.73 6.02 17.21
CA ASN A 13 17.75 5.10 17.76
C ASN A 13 17.16 3.73 18.18
N GLY A 14 15.84 3.56 18.09
CA GLY A 14 15.18 2.30 18.46
C GLY A 14 15.47 1.17 17.48
N LYS A 15 15.34 -0.09 17.94
CA LYS A 15 15.46 -1.29 17.08
C LYS A 15 14.37 -1.34 16.00
N TYR A 16 13.21 -0.75 16.30
CA TYR A 16 12.01 -0.72 15.46
C TYR A 16 11.45 0.69 15.31
N ILE A 17 10.74 0.92 14.22
CA ILE A 17 10.06 2.18 13.88
C ILE A 17 8.57 1.90 13.64
N VAL A 18 7.71 2.75 14.20
CA VAL A 18 6.28 2.84 13.89
C VAL A 18 6.01 4.24 13.37
N PHE A 19 5.26 4.35 12.28
CA PHE A 19 4.79 5.64 11.78
C PHE A 19 3.40 5.92 12.33
N ILE A 20 3.22 7.09 12.92
CA ILE A 20 1.95 7.53 13.49
C ILE A 20 1.63 8.87 12.87
N ASP A 21 0.45 8.96 12.26
CA ASP A 21 -0.01 10.21 11.67
C ASP A 21 -0.42 11.16 12.81
N SER A 22 -0.11 12.45 12.67
CA SER A 22 -0.26 13.45 13.75
C SER A 22 -1.68 13.62 14.27
N ASP A 23 -2.62 13.10 13.51
CA ASP A 23 -4.04 13.26 13.70
C ASP A 23 -4.70 11.92 14.12
N ASP A 24 -3.91 10.87 14.30
CA ASP A 24 -4.33 9.59 14.85
C ASP A 24 -3.78 9.38 16.27
N PHE A 25 -4.13 8.26 16.89
CA PHE A 25 -3.59 7.88 18.19
C PHE A 25 -3.37 6.38 18.28
N ILE A 26 -2.40 5.99 19.12
CA ILE A 26 -2.05 4.59 19.34
C ILE A 26 -2.37 4.17 20.77
N ASN A 27 -2.75 2.91 20.95
CA ASN A 27 -2.80 2.29 22.26
C ASN A 27 -1.38 1.90 22.69
N CYS A 28 -0.92 2.42 23.84
CA CYS A 28 0.42 2.15 24.38
C CYS A 28 0.68 0.65 24.65
N GLN A 29 -0.39 -0.15 24.80
CA GLN A 29 -0.31 -1.60 24.93
C GLN A 29 0.43 -2.26 23.75
N ILE A 30 0.46 -1.62 22.57
CA ILE A 30 1.23 -2.08 21.40
C ILE A 30 2.69 -2.37 21.75
N LEU A 31 3.30 -1.51 22.58
CA LEU A 31 4.71 -1.64 22.93
C LEU A 31 4.91 -2.83 23.86
N LEU A 32 4.01 -3.02 24.84
CA LEU A 32 4.09 -4.13 25.78
C LEU A 32 3.88 -5.47 25.08
N ASP A 33 2.87 -5.56 24.22
CA ASP A 33 2.56 -6.79 23.49
C ASP A 33 3.66 -7.11 22.48
N PHE A 34 4.22 -6.09 21.82
CA PHE A 34 5.35 -6.29 20.91
C PHE A 34 6.62 -6.72 21.65
N LEU A 35 6.93 -6.11 22.80
CA LEU A 35 8.11 -6.44 23.61
C LEU A 35 7.99 -7.77 24.36
N SER A 36 6.77 -8.28 24.55
CA SER A 36 6.54 -9.61 25.13
C SER A 36 6.89 -10.77 24.19
N LYS A 37 7.16 -10.48 22.90
CA LYS A 37 7.64 -11.48 21.94
C LYS A 37 9.13 -11.74 22.17
N ASP A 38 9.56 -13.00 22.05
CA ASP A 38 10.96 -13.38 22.23
C ASP A 38 11.88 -12.68 21.23
N ASP A 39 13.10 -12.32 21.66
CA ASP A 39 14.10 -11.62 20.84
C ASP A 39 14.50 -12.43 19.58
N THR A 40 14.31 -13.75 19.59
CA THR A 40 14.56 -14.65 18.44
C THR A 40 13.50 -14.54 17.34
N ASP A 41 12.32 -13.98 17.64
CA ASP A 41 11.19 -13.86 16.73
C ASP A 41 11.06 -12.47 16.10
N MET A 42 12.09 -11.64 16.23
CA MET A 42 12.09 -10.23 15.82
C MET A 42 12.03 -10.07 14.28
N PRO A 43 10.83 -9.84 13.70
CA PRO A 43 10.63 -9.90 12.27
C PRO A 43 11.02 -8.58 11.60
N ASP A 44 11.24 -8.59 10.30
CA ASP A 44 11.51 -7.38 9.52
C ASP A 44 10.30 -6.43 9.52
N VAL A 45 9.10 -6.99 9.41
CA VAL A 45 7.82 -6.25 9.38
C VAL A 45 6.79 -6.93 10.27
N VAL A 46 6.16 -6.16 11.16
CA VAL A 46 4.96 -6.57 11.91
C VAL A 46 3.78 -5.77 11.39
N PHE A 47 2.74 -6.46 10.93
CA PHE A 47 1.47 -5.82 10.61
C PHE A 47 0.65 -5.56 11.88
N LEU A 48 0.00 -4.41 11.92
CA LEU A 48 -0.85 -3.97 13.02
C LEU A 48 -2.29 -3.89 12.57
N ASN A 49 -3.22 -4.31 13.43
CA ASN A 49 -4.63 -4.05 13.19
C ASN A 49 -4.99 -2.59 13.53
N ALA A 50 -5.92 -2.05 12.75
CA ALA A 50 -6.42 -0.70 12.91
C ALA A 50 -7.93 -0.68 13.22
N VAL A 51 -8.37 0.36 13.91
CA VAL A 51 -9.78 0.65 14.12
C VAL A 51 -10.09 2.07 13.68
N LYS A 52 -11.33 2.28 13.21
CA LYS A 52 -11.85 3.63 12.96
C LYS A 52 -12.35 4.21 14.26
N TYR A 53 -12.00 5.45 14.51
CA TYR A 53 -12.47 6.21 15.65
C TYR A 53 -13.23 7.45 15.19
N ASP A 54 -14.46 7.62 15.65
CA ASP A 54 -15.24 8.84 15.45
C ASP A 54 -15.99 9.21 16.73
N LYS A 55 -15.66 10.36 17.33
CA LYS A 55 -16.34 10.93 18.50
C LYS A 55 -16.63 9.92 19.63
N GLY A 56 -15.66 9.07 19.96
CA GLY A 56 -15.80 8.08 21.03
C GLY A 56 -16.32 6.71 20.58
N SER A 57 -16.82 6.60 19.34
CA SER A 57 -17.17 5.31 18.74
C SER A 57 -15.96 4.67 18.08
N VAL A 58 -15.82 3.36 18.27
CA VAL A 58 -14.80 2.53 17.63
C VAL A 58 -15.50 1.55 16.71
N SER A 59 -15.05 1.45 15.46
CA SER A 59 -15.58 0.50 14.49
C SER A 59 -14.48 -0.17 13.68
N TYR A 60 -14.82 -1.30 13.07
CA TYR A 60 -13.88 -2.08 12.28
C TYR A 60 -13.31 -1.25 11.11
N PHE A 61 -11.99 -1.25 10.96
CA PHE A 61 -11.35 -0.51 9.88
C PHE A 61 -11.66 -1.12 8.51
N GLY A 62 -11.86 -2.43 8.45
CA GLY A 62 -12.03 -3.17 7.20
C GLY A 62 -10.71 -3.70 6.64
N GLU A 63 -9.74 -4.00 7.51
CA GLU A 63 -8.53 -4.72 7.09
C GLU A 63 -8.88 -6.18 6.82
N ASP A 64 -8.23 -6.81 5.85
CA ASP A 64 -8.51 -8.22 5.51
C ASP A 64 -7.44 -9.16 6.09
N TYR A 65 -6.70 -8.70 7.12
CA TYR A 65 -5.63 -9.48 7.71
C TYR A 65 -6.15 -10.84 8.21
N GLN A 66 -5.53 -11.90 7.69
CA GLN A 66 -5.72 -13.28 8.12
C GLN A 66 -4.45 -13.69 8.86
N PRO A 67 -4.39 -13.61 10.21
CA PRO A 67 -3.18 -13.85 10.98
C PRO A 67 -2.50 -15.19 10.65
N GLU A 68 -3.29 -16.22 10.37
CA GLU A 68 -2.83 -17.56 9.96
C GLU A 68 -2.13 -17.59 8.60
N LYS A 69 -2.30 -16.56 7.76
CA LYS A 69 -1.56 -16.39 6.50
C LYS A 69 -0.28 -15.59 6.66
N ILE A 70 0.01 -15.10 7.86
CA ILE A 70 1.16 -14.25 8.15
C ILE A 70 2.09 -14.93 9.15
N LEU A 71 1.54 -15.36 10.28
CA LEU A 71 2.30 -15.94 11.38
C LEU A 71 2.94 -17.27 10.97
N ASN A 72 4.24 -17.40 11.25
CA ASN A 72 5.04 -18.59 10.97
C ASN A 72 5.00 -19.02 9.49
N GLN A 73 4.80 -18.07 8.57
CA GLN A 73 4.79 -18.31 7.13
C GLN A 73 6.08 -17.80 6.47
N SER A 74 6.45 -18.42 5.34
CA SER A 74 7.52 -17.89 4.49
C SER A 74 7.08 -16.60 3.82
N LYS A 75 8.03 -15.73 3.45
CA LYS A 75 7.78 -14.51 2.66
C LYS A 75 6.83 -14.73 1.47
N VAL A 76 7.03 -15.83 0.74
CA VAL A 76 6.21 -16.16 -0.44
C VAL A 76 4.76 -16.38 -0.04
N GLU A 77 4.49 -17.18 1.00
CA GLU A 77 3.12 -17.45 1.45
C GLU A 77 2.48 -16.20 2.09
N VAL A 78 3.26 -15.36 2.78
CA VAL A 78 2.77 -14.07 3.29
C VAL A 78 2.31 -13.17 2.14
N LEU A 79 3.17 -12.90 1.15
CA LEU A 79 2.84 -12.01 0.04
C LEU A 79 1.69 -12.56 -0.82
N LYS A 80 1.60 -13.88 -0.96
CA LYS A 80 0.46 -14.56 -1.57
C LYS A 80 -0.84 -14.38 -0.79
N GLY A 81 -0.78 -14.44 0.54
CA GLY A 81 -1.88 -14.15 1.44
C GLY A 81 -2.36 -12.70 1.31
N LEU A 82 -1.43 -11.73 1.39
CA LEU A 82 -1.72 -10.31 1.23
C LEU A 82 -2.38 -9.98 -0.12
N CYS A 83 -2.00 -10.69 -1.19
CA CYS A 83 -2.64 -10.53 -2.48
C CYS A 83 -4.14 -10.85 -2.46
N ARG A 84 -4.62 -11.70 -1.55
CA ARG A 84 -6.05 -12.06 -1.49
C ARG A 84 -6.91 -10.98 -0.86
N PHE A 85 -6.30 -10.01 -0.20
CA PHE A 85 -7.01 -8.90 0.42
C PHE A 85 -7.68 -8.05 -0.67
N ARG A 86 -8.79 -7.41 -0.30
CA ARG A 86 -9.51 -6.47 -1.16
C ARG A 86 -8.65 -5.26 -1.46
N LYS A 87 -7.86 -4.82 -0.47
CA LYS A 87 -6.85 -3.78 -0.61
C LYS A 87 -5.51 -4.28 -0.06
N PHE A 88 -4.46 -4.12 -0.85
CA PHE A 88 -3.11 -4.42 -0.39
C PHE A 88 -2.68 -3.43 0.71
N PRO A 89 -1.95 -3.86 1.74
CA PRO A 89 -1.56 -2.99 2.86
C PRO A 89 -0.38 -2.07 2.47
N GLY A 90 -0.60 -1.17 1.52
CA GLY A 90 0.41 -0.24 0.99
C GLY A 90 0.62 1.04 1.81
N SER A 91 0.15 1.09 3.06
CA SER A 91 0.32 2.25 3.95
C SER A 91 1.47 2.03 4.93
N ALA A 92 2.18 3.09 5.33
CA ALA A 92 3.29 2.94 6.28
C ALA A 92 2.85 2.84 7.76
N TRP A 93 1.71 3.44 8.10
CA TRP A 93 1.27 3.65 9.49
C TRP A 93 0.80 2.38 10.21
N ASN A 94 0.33 1.36 9.49
CA ASN A 94 -0.18 0.11 10.07
C ASN A 94 0.92 -0.97 10.23
N LYS A 95 2.16 -0.55 10.49
CA LYS A 95 3.32 -1.45 10.57
C LYS A 95 4.32 -1.03 11.66
N ILE A 96 4.95 -2.05 12.26
CA ILE A 96 6.23 -1.91 12.97
C ILE A 96 7.33 -2.45 12.06
N ILE A 97 8.38 -1.68 11.82
CA ILE A 97 9.44 -2.01 10.87
C ILE A 97 10.80 -2.04 11.57
N LYS A 98 11.58 -3.09 11.33
CA LYS A 98 12.95 -3.20 11.84
C LYS A 98 13.79 -2.06 11.27
N ARG A 99 14.36 -1.22 12.13
CA ARG A 99 15.12 -0.02 11.72
C ARG A 99 16.31 -0.39 10.85
N GLU A 100 17.00 -1.47 11.21
CA GLU A 100 18.17 -1.95 10.47
C GLU A 100 17.83 -2.24 9.00
N LEU A 101 16.67 -2.85 8.71
CA LEU A 101 16.19 -3.06 7.35
C LEU A 101 16.05 -1.74 6.61
N ILE A 102 15.43 -0.73 7.24
CA ILE A 102 15.24 0.60 6.65
C ILE A 102 16.58 1.23 6.26
N ILE A 103 17.58 1.15 7.14
CA ILE A 103 18.89 1.74 6.90
C ILE A 103 19.67 0.96 5.84
N ARG A 104 19.73 -0.37 5.97
CA ARG A 104 20.46 -1.27 5.06
C ARG A 104 19.96 -1.15 3.62
N GLU A 105 18.65 -1.16 3.44
CA GLU A 105 17.97 -1.16 2.13
C GLU A 105 17.61 0.26 1.64
N LYS A 106 18.03 1.30 2.39
CA LYS A 106 17.76 2.72 2.10
C LYS A 106 16.26 3.00 1.87
N LEU A 107 15.40 2.47 2.74
CA LEU A 107 13.94 2.61 2.66
C LEU A 107 13.47 3.98 3.18
N PHE A 108 13.96 5.06 2.58
CA PHE A 108 13.46 6.42 2.79
C PHE A 108 12.30 6.72 1.86
N PHE A 109 11.35 7.54 2.31
CA PHE A 109 10.18 7.95 1.52
C PHE A 109 10.59 8.94 0.45
N GLU A 110 10.09 8.75 -0.77
CA GLU A 110 10.31 9.67 -1.86
C GLU A 110 9.58 11.00 -1.63
N ARG A 111 10.25 12.11 -1.97
CA ARG A 111 9.74 13.47 -1.75
C ARG A 111 9.01 13.96 -3.00
N GLY A 112 8.03 14.85 -2.80
CA GLY A 112 7.38 15.57 -3.91
C GLY A 112 6.21 14.84 -4.57
N ILE A 113 6.04 13.55 -4.32
CA ILE A 113 4.93 12.73 -4.84
C ILE A 113 3.81 12.56 -3.81
N TYR A 114 2.60 12.30 -4.29
CA TYR A 114 1.49 11.80 -3.46
C TYR A 114 1.49 10.28 -3.43
N SER A 115 0.91 9.71 -2.38
CA SER A 115 0.85 8.25 -2.16
C SER A 115 2.24 7.62 -2.14
N GLU A 116 3.22 8.32 -1.57
CA GLU A 116 4.61 7.86 -1.43
C GLU A 116 4.73 6.50 -0.73
N ASP A 117 3.73 6.15 0.09
CA ASP A 117 3.67 4.89 0.82
C ASP A 117 3.55 3.68 -0.10
N ILE A 118 2.93 3.84 -1.27
CA ILE A 118 2.83 2.75 -2.27
C ILE A 118 4.23 2.40 -2.77
N GLU A 119 4.99 3.41 -3.20
CA GLU A 119 6.37 3.26 -3.68
C GLU A 119 7.27 2.68 -2.58
N TRP A 120 7.17 3.23 -1.38
CA TRP A 120 7.96 2.78 -0.23
C TRP A 120 7.63 1.33 0.14
N SER A 121 6.34 0.98 0.15
CA SER A 121 5.87 -0.37 0.47
C SER A 121 6.36 -1.40 -0.54
N MET A 122 6.41 -1.07 -1.83
CA MET A 122 6.95 -1.97 -2.87
C MET A 122 8.41 -2.35 -2.57
N ARG A 123 9.24 -1.36 -2.24
CA ARG A 123 10.65 -1.60 -1.86
C ARG A 123 10.76 -2.37 -0.55
N LEU A 124 9.93 -2.02 0.45
CA LEU A 124 9.87 -2.74 1.72
C LEU A 124 9.57 -4.23 1.50
N PHE A 125 8.51 -4.57 0.77
CA PHE A 125 8.11 -5.96 0.55
C PHE A 125 9.09 -6.74 -0.34
N ASN A 126 9.77 -6.05 -1.26
CA ASN A 126 10.84 -6.68 -2.04
C ASN A 126 12.05 -7.02 -1.15
N ALA A 127 12.40 -6.18 -0.18
CA ALA A 127 13.59 -6.35 0.65
C ALA A 127 13.37 -7.17 1.94
N ALA A 128 12.22 -7.01 2.61
CA ALA A 128 11.90 -7.72 3.86
C ALA A 128 11.85 -9.24 3.65
N THR A 129 12.29 -10.00 4.65
CA THR A 129 12.40 -11.47 4.61
C THR A 129 11.45 -12.15 5.58
N THR A 130 11.22 -11.55 6.75
CA THR A 130 10.37 -12.11 7.80
C THR A 130 9.20 -11.19 8.12
N PHE A 131 8.04 -11.78 8.34
CA PHE A 131 6.82 -11.04 8.62
C PHE A 131 6.14 -11.62 9.85
N SER A 132 5.47 -10.76 10.61
CA SER A 132 4.61 -11.17 11.69
C SER A 132 3.36 -10.30 11.69
N TYR A 133 2.43 -10.67 12.55
CA TYR A 133 1.22 -9.93 12.81
C TYR A 133 1.09 -9.75 14.32
N LEU A 134 0.61 -8.59 14.75
CA LEU A 134 0.27 -8.34 16.15
C LEU A 134 -1.24 -8.12 16.22
N ASP A 135 -1.92 -9.07 16.85
CA ASP A 135 -3.37 -9.01 17.00
C ASP A 135 -3.76 -8.10 18.15
N GLY A 136 -4.60 -7.12 17.87
CA GLY A 136 -5.06 -6.14 18.86
C GLY A 136 -5.41 -4.79 18.25
N CYS A 137 -6.22 -4.01 18.95
CA CYS A 137 -6.64 -2.69 18.49
C CYS A 137 -5.59 -1.63 18.90
N TYR A 138 -4.57 -1.46 18.05
CA TYR A 138 -3.44 -0.59 18.41
C TYR A 138 -3.48 0.77 17.76
N TYR A 139 -4.02 0.87 16.54
CA TYR A 139 -4.02 2.11 15.78
C TYR A 139 -5.45 2.63 15.60
N TYR A 140 -5.71 3.85 16.07
CA TYR A 140 -7.03 4.47 16.00
C TYR A 140 -7.02 5.56 14.95
N TYR A 141 -7.53 5.20 13.77
CA TYR A 141 -7.67 6.12 12.65
C TYR A 141 -8.86 7.04 12.87
N ARG A 142 -8.58 8.33 13.08
CA ARG A 142 -9.62 9.30 13.46
C ARG A 142 -10.37 9.83 12.24
N GLN A 143 -11.69 9.69 12.25
CA GLN A 143 -12.58 10.10 11.16
C GLN A 143 -13.33 11.41 11.46
N GLY A 144 -14.09 11.89 10.47
CA GLY A 144 -15.06 12.98 10.67
C GLY A 144 -14.48 14.40 10.75
N ARG A 145 -13.21 14.60 10.35
CA ARG A 145 -12.59 15.93 10.32
C ARG A 145 -13.02 16.72 9.09
N LYS A 146 -13.42 17.99 9.31
CA LYS A 146 -13.77 18.93 8.24
C LYS A 146 -12.62 19.20 7.26
N ASP A 147 -11.36 19.10 7.74
CA ASP A 147 -10.15 19.37 6.94
C ASP A 147 -9.46 18.11 6.41
N SER A 148 -10.18 16.97 6.34
CA SER A 148 -9.59 15.72 5.84
C SER A 148 -9.22 15.83 4.36
N ILE A 149 -7.92 15.81 4.07
CA ILE A 149 -7.36 15.97 2.70
C ILE A 149 -7.63 14.74 1.82
N THR A 150 -7.97 13.59 2.41
CA THR A 150 -8.01 12.27 1.76
C THR A 150 -9.13 12.03 0.73
N GLY A 151 -9.94 13.05 0.40
CA GLY A 151 -11.11 12.90 -0.48
C GLY A 151 -10.96 13.40 -1.92
N THR A 152 -10.01 14.30 -2.21
CA THR A 152 -10.01 15.03 -3.49
C THR A 152 -8.92 14.55 -4.43
N VAL A 153 -9.32 13.94 -5.55
CA VAL A 153 -8.40 13.59 -6.64
C VAL A 153 -7.93 14.87 -7.32
N SER A 154 -6.63 14.97 -7.58
CA SER A 154 -6.00 16.07 -8.32
C SER A 154 -5.15 15.55 -9.48
N GLU A 155 -4.76 16.43 -10.41
CA GLU A 155 -3.79 16.11 -11.46
C GLU A 155 -2.46 15.59 -10.87
N LYS A 156 -2.02 16.16 -9.75
CA LYS A 156 -0.83 15.70 -9.02
C LYS A 156 -0.99 14.27 -8.50
N SER A 157 -2.19 13.86 -8.07
CA SER A 157 -2.48 12.48 -7.66
C SER A 157 -2.28 11.50 -8.82
N ILE A 158 -2.76 11.85 -10.03
CA ILE A 158 -2.60 11.04 -11.24
C ILE A 158 -1.13 10.95 -11.64
N LYS A 159 -0.46 12.09 -11.75
CA LYS A 159 0.97 12.15 -12.13
C LYS A 159 1.85 11.39 -11.15
N SER A 160 1.58 11.48 -9.84
CA SER A 160 2.31 10.75 -8.81
C SER A 160 2.10 9.24 -8.93
N LEU A 161 0.85 8.79 -9.05
CA LEU A 161 0.56 7.36 -9.16
C LEU A 161 1.09 6.75 -10.47
N LEU A 162 1.00 7.48 -11.58
CA LEU A 162 1.61 7.07 -12.85
C LEU A 162 3.12 6.91 -12.70
N TYR A 163 3.80 7.90 -12.12
CA TYR A 163 5.24 7.84 -11.84
C TYR A 163 5.61 6.63 -10.97
N ILE A 164 4.87 6.38 -9.88
CA ILE A 164 5.09 5.23 -9.00
C ILE A 164 4.99 3.92 -9.78
N LEU A 165 3.97 3.79 -10.62
CA LEU A 165 3.76 2.59 -11.43
C LEU A 165 4.86 2.38 -12.47
N GLU A 166 5.31 3.43 -13.16
CA GLU A 166 6.43 3.36 -14.12
C GLU A 166 7.73 2.95 -13.43
N LYS A 167 8.06 3.61 -12.31
CA LYS A 167 9.26 3.29 -11.54
C LYS A 167 9.27 1.83 -11.06
N ASN A 168 8.13 1.34 -10.57
CA ASN A 168 8.04 -0.04 -10.08
C ASN A 168 7.93 -1.08 -11.21
N ALA A 169 7.50 -0.68 -12.41
CA ALA A 169 7.53 -1.54 -13.60
C ALA A 169 8.96 -1.87 -14.06
N GLU A 170 9.90 -0.96 -13.80
CA GLU A 170 11.34 -1.11 -14.11
C GLU A 170 12.12 -1.82 -13.00
N MET A 171 11.52 -2.00 -11.81
CA MET A 171 12.18 -2.61 -10.67
C MET A 171 12.34 -4.13 -10.85
N GLU A 172 13.52 -4.64 -10.50
CA GLU A 172 13.78 -6.06 -10.42
C GLU A 172 13.20 -6.64 -9.12
N PHE A 173 12.14 -7.45 -9.26
CA PHE A 173 11.57 -8.21 -8.16
C PHE A 173 12.15 -9.61 -8.11
N ASN A 174 12.33 -10.14 -6.90
CA ASN A 174 12.66 -11.55 -6.73
C ASN A 174 11.61 -12.42 -7.46
N ARG A 175 12.10 -13.41 -8.22
CA ARG A 175 11.28 -14.23 -9.11
C ARG A 175 10.09 -14.90 -8.40
N ASP A 176 10.31 -15.43 -7.20
CA ASP A 176 9.33 -16.20 -6.44
C ASP A 176 8.18 -15.33 -5.93
N ILE A 177 8.42 -14.03 -5.76
CA ILE A 177 7.44 -13.07 -5.24
C ILE A 177 6.88 -12.12 -6.30
N SER A 178 7.53 -12.04 -7.45
CA SER A 178 7.27 -11.04 -8.50
C SER A 178 5.79 -10.97 -8.88
N SER A 179 5.14 -12.11 -9.11
CA SER A 179 3.72 -12.16 -9.51
C SER A 179 2.76 -11.60 -8.45
N TYR A 180 3.13 -11.68 -7.17
CA TYR A 180 2.35 -11.11 -6.06
C TYR A 180 2.52 -9.60 -5.99
N LEU A 181 3.74 -9.10 -6.17
CA LEU A 181 4.01 -7.66 -6.26
C LEU A 181 3.34 -7.03 -7.50
N TYR A 182 3.33 -7.73 -8.64
CA TYR A 182 2.57 -7.30 -9.82
C TYR A 182 1.06 -7.33 -9.62
N SER A 183 0.53 -8.17 -8.72
CA SER A 183 -0.89 -8.09 -8.32
C SER A 183 -1.19 -6.82 -7.56
N PHE A 184 -0.27 -6.35 -6.71
CA PHE A 184 -0.42 -5.06 -6.05
C PHE A 184 -0.32 -3.90 -7.05
N LEU A 185 0.69 -3.89 -7.92
CA LEU A 185 0.80 -2.87 -8.98
C LEU A 185 -0.40 -2.87 -9.92
N SER A 186 -0.97 -4.04 -10.21
CA SER A 186 -2.20 -4.15 -11.01
C SER A 186 -3.39 -3.50 -10.33
N TYR A 187 -3.55 -3.67 -9.01
CA TYR A 187 -4.59 -2.97 -8.26
C TYR A 187 -4.42 -1.45 -8.36
N GLU A 188 -3.20 -0.95 -8.10
CA GLU A 188 -2.90 0.48 -8.16
C GLU A 188 -3.04 1.05 -9.59
N TYR A 189 -2.75 0.24 -10.61
CA TYR A 189 -3.02 0.59 -12.00
C TYR A 189 -4.53 0.74 -12.26
N LEU A 190 -5.39 -0.12 -11.72
CA LEU A 190 -6.85 0.07 -11.82
C LEU A 190 -7.31 1.31 -11.04
N VAL A 191 -6.67 1.63 -9.91
CA VAL A 191 -6.91 2.89 -9.18
C VAL A 191 -6.54 4.09 -10.05
N LEU A 192 -5.40 4.05 -10.76
CA LEU A 192 -4.99 5.07 -11.72
C LEU A 192 -6.08 5.29 -12.78
N LEU A 193 -6.54 4.22 -13.44
CA LEU A 193 -7.60 4.32 -14.45
C LEU A 193 -8.89 4.92 -13.87
N PHE A 194 -9.25 4.56 -12.64
CA PHE A 194 -10.40 5.13 -11.97
C PHE A 194 -10.24 6.64 -11.75
N ILE A 195 -9.13 7.08 -11.16
CA ILE A 195 -8.92 8.50 -10.83
C ILE A 195 -8.79 9.38 -12.09
N MET A 196 -8.25 8.84 -13.18
CA MET A 196 -8.20 9.51 -14.49
C MET A 196 -9.59 9.83 -15.07
N THR A 197 -10.64 9.13 -14.62
CA THR A 197 -12.04 9.37 -15.05
C THR A 197 -12.85 10.20 -14.05
N SER A 198 -12.18 10.89 -13.12
CA SER A 198 -12.83 11.81 -12.19
C SER A 198 -13.37 13.03 -12.96
N LYS A 199 -14.59 13.46 -12.64
CA LYS A 199 -15.33 14.48 -13.42
C LYS A 199 -14.61 15.82 -13.58
N ASN A 200 -13.66 16.13 -12.70
CA ASN A 200 -12.97 17.42 -12.65
C ASN A 200 -11.52 17.35 -13.16
N ILE A 201 -11.13 16.28 -13.84
CA ILE A 201 -9.75 16.12 -14.34
C ILE A 201 -9.78 15.70 -15.80
N GLU A 202 -9.13 16.50 -16.63
CA GLU A 202 -8.83 16.15 -18.02
C GLU A 202 -7.39 15.66 -18.10
N CYS A 203 -7.21 14.40 -18.50
CA CYS A 203 -5.89 13.84 -18.74
C CYS A 203 -5.48 14.12 -20.18
N ASP A 204 -4.27 14.63 -20.37
CA ASP A 204 -3.69 14.81 -21.70
C ASP A 204 -3.38 13.46 -22.40
N ALA A 205 -3.03 13.54 -23.68
CA ALA A 205 -2.70 12.36 -24.49
C ALA A 205 -1.43 11.63 -24.02
N ASP A 206 -0.49 12.33 -23.38
CA ASP A 206 0.75 11.75 -22.86
C ASP A 206 0.48 10.82 -21.68
N ILE A 207 -0.28 11.30 -20.69
CA ILE A 207 -0.72 10.52 -19.52
C ILE A 207 -1.48 9.27 -19.98
N LYS A 208 -2.41 9.42 -20.92
CA LYS A 208 -3.20 8.29 -21.45
C LYS A 208 -2.33 7.26 -22.15
N ARG A 209 -1.38 7.70 -22.98
CA ARG A 209 -0.44 6.82 -23.68
C ARG A 209 0.43 6.03 -22.70
N ARG A 210 1.00 6.71 -21.71
CA ARG A 210 1.84 6.09 -20.66
C ARG A 210 1.05 5.09 -19.83
N ALA A 211 -0.15 5.47 -19.36
CA ALA A 211 -1.06 4.55 -18.68
C ALA A 211 -1.39 3.33 -19.56
N TYR A 212 -1.65 3.52 -20.85
CA TYR A 212 -1.92 2.40 -21.76
C TYR A 212 -0.75 1.42 -21.87
N HIS A 213 0.50 1.91 -21.90
CA HIS A 213 1.68 1.05 -21.94
C HIS A 213 1.81 0.20 -20.67
N LEU A 214 1.44 0.71 -19.51
CA LEU A 214 1.51 0.02 -18.22
C LEU A 214 0.57 -1.19 -18.07
N ARG A 215 -0.42 -1.36 -18.97
CA ARG A 215 -1.37 -2.48 -18.90
C ARG A 215 -0.72 -3.86 -18.88
N PHE A 216 0.51 -4.01 -19.37
CA PHE A 216 1.24 -5.30 -19.34
C PHE A 216 1.38 -5.86 -17.90
N MET A 217 1.39 -5.00 -16.88
CA MET A 217 1.47 -5.43 -15.47
C MET A 217 0.35 -6.39 -15.10
N LEU A 218 -0.83 -6.22 -15.71
CA LEU A 218 -1.98 -7.09 -15.53
C LEU A 218 -1.68 -8.55 -15.92
N LEU A 219 -0.83 -8.77 -16.92
CA LEU A 219 -0.43 -10.11 -17.36
C LEU A 219 0.56 -10.77 -16.40
N LYS A 220 1.39 -9.96 -15.72
CA LYS A 220 2.40 -10.42 -14.75
C LYS A 220 1.79 -10.75 -13.38
N SER A 221 0.58 -10.27 -13.09
CA SER A 221 -0.13 -10.57 -11.85
C SER A 221 -0.45 -12.06 -11.70
N ASN A 222 -0.53 -12.53 -10.45
CA ASN A 222 -1.06 -13.85 -10.13
C ASN A 222 -2.60 -13.97 -10.24
N LYS A 223 -3.35 -12.86 -10.30
CA LYS A 223 -4.81 -12.86 -10.27
C LYS A 223 -5.39 -12.95 -11.68
N LEU A 224 -6.23 -13.96 -11.92
CA LEU A 224 -6.89 -14.15 -13.21
C LEU A 224 -7.74 -12.93 -13.61
N ILE A 225 -8.44 -12.30 -12.66
CA ILE A 225 -9.29 -11.13 -12.94
C ILE A 225 -8.51 -9.98 -13.59
N TYR A 226 -7.26 -9.74 -13.19
CA TYR A 226 -6.43 -8.69 -13.79
C TYR A 226 -6.02 -9.08 -15.22
N LYS A 227 -5.67 -10.35 -15.46
CA LYS A 227 -5.36 -10.86 -16.80
C LYS A 227 -6.55 -10.72 -17.76
N LEU A 228 -7.78 -10.90 -17.27
CA LEU A 228 -9.01 -10.72 -18.05
C LEU A 228 -9.30 -9.25 -18.40
N ILE A 229 -8.79 -8.30 -17.63
CA ILE A 229 -8.93 -6.86 -17.93
C ILE A 229 -7.96 -6.39 -19.02
N PHE A 230 -6.81 -7.05 -19.19
CA PHE A 230 -5.82 -6.72 -20.22
C PHE A 230 -6.41 -6.60 -21.65
N PRO A 231 -7.17 -7.59 -22.17
CA PRO A 231 -7.76 -7.47 -23.51
C PRO A 231 -8.79 -6.34 -23.59
N ILE A 232 -9.54 -6.08 -22.51
CA ILE A 232 -10.53 -4.98 -22.46
C ILE A 232 -9.83 -3.63 -22.65
N ILE A 233 -8.73 -3.39 -21.94
CA ILE A 233 -7.94 -2.15 -22.10
C ILE A 233 -7.31 -2.09 -23.49
N THR A 234 -6.85 -3.22 -24.01
CA THR A 234 -6.21 -3.28 -25.33
C THR A 234 -7.18 -2.89 -26.44
N LEU A 235 -8.46 -3.30 -26.33
CA LEU A 235 -9.52 -3.02 -27.31
C LEU A 235 -10.16 -1.64 -27.12
N LEU A 236 -10.50 -1.27 -25.88
CA LEU A 236 -11.31 -0.10 -25.57
C LEU A 236 -10.50 1.12 -25.12
N GLY A 237 -9.20 0.93 -24.84
CA GLY A 237 -8.35 1.97 -24.28
C GLY A 237 -8.59 2.24 -22.80
N VAL A 238 -7.76 3.12 -22.23
CA VAL A 238 -7.74 3.44 -20.79
C VAL A 238 -8.97 4.22 -20.33
N ASP A 239 -9.49 5.14 -21.15
CA ASP A 239 -10.62 6.02 -20.79
C ASP A 239 -11.94 5.24 -20.64
N ILE A 240 -12.29 4.44 -21.65
CA ILE A 240 -13.52 3.65 -21.65
C ILE A 240 -13.45 2.60 -20.54
N THR A 241 -12.32 1.93 -20.39
CA THR A 241 -12.14 0.93 -19.33
C THR A 241 -12.26 1.56 -17.94
N GLY A 242 -11.65 2.72 -17.70
CA GLY A 242 -11.78 3.44 -16.43
C GLY A 242 -13.24 3.77 -16.09
N ARG A 243 -14.05 4.17 -17.09
CA ARG A 243 -15.49 4.45 -16.91
C ARG A 243 -16.28 3.17 -16.60
N ILE A 244 -15.96 2.06 -17.25
CA ILE A 244 -16.56 0.74 -16.97
C ILE A 244 -16.25 0.33 -15.52
N LEU A 245 -14.99 0.39 -15.11
CA LEU A 245 -14.57 0.05 -13.74
C LEU A 245 -15.29 0.91 -12.70
N LYS A 246 -15.45 2.20 -12.97
CA LYS A 246 -16.21 3.13 -12.11
C LYS A 246 -17.67 2.75 -11.96
N ALA A 247 -18.31 2.28 -13.04
CA ALA A 247 -19.70 1.83 -13.01
C ALA A 247 -19.88 0.52 -12.23
N ILE A 248 -18.92 -0.39 -12.31
CA ILE A 248 -19.00 -1.71 -11.65
C ILE A 248 -18.60 -1.65 -10.16
N ARG A 249 -17.75 -0.71 -9.75
CA ARG A 249 -17.29 -0.55 -8.36
C ARG A 249 -18.41 -0.27 -7.34
N GLY A 250 -19.60 0.14 -7.78
CA GLY A 250 -20.78 0.18 -6.92
C GLY A 250 -21.23 -1.19 -6.40
N ASN A 251 -20.73 -2.29 -7.00
CA ASN A 251 -21.16 -3.68 -6.78
C ASN A 251 -20.00 -4.66 -6.48
N ILE A 252 -18.77 -4.20 -6.19
CA ILE A 252 -17.59 -5.04 -5.82
C ILE A 252 -16.96 -4.57 -4.50
#